data_AF-A0A2E5W4R6-F1
#
_entry.id   AF-A0A2E5W4R6-F1
#
_cell.length_a   1.000
_cell.length_b   1.000
_cell.length_c   1.000
_cell.angle_alpha   90.00
_cell.angle_beta   90.00
_cell.angle_gamma   90.00
#
_symmetry.space_group_name_H-M   'P 1'
#
loop_
_entity.id
_entity.type
_entity.pdbx_description
1 polymer ?
#
loop_
_entity_poly.entity_id
_entity_poly.type
_entity_poly.pdbx_seq_one_letter_code
_entity_poly.pdbx_strand_id
1 'polypeptide(L)'
;MYLEQVPRSVGYIPKYKKNEWTSQKCISKDGNYVHTYKFKDLDNQTRIWKWSAPKKESDALIKRFGVPPSIYKPYTPTAEVLAKRKKQIKNGYFQTSNNIVGPNHSAIIADSRPLVTGVTDLVKQAISNDGLNKRETVELIMAFCQDIPYGVPPKNYEGKVISGMFPPPLALKKTWGDCDTKSILFASIYLSLPGRSMVLLESPGHISVGIEGSPGPYDQAISFQGKKYIFAEPVGPGKKPMGGAISPYVQINGVYPIELDQSYVKPNYETLSEEISVGSTIIFKLLEGKRSIADKLKIFYNHVGQNQNYYEITSKPKKDGSIKYSTQKEKIYLMINQSGYYHYGGYAVNKKMNLDLDFSEGNCIYIRTGPGKNVFVFKHENGNYSGMQFKADRNGVIRAILDSGNYLASLTQYITGKELKYFNRDEKKGITFDL
;
A
#
# COMPACT_ATOMS: atom_id res chain seq x y z
N MET A 1 -30.27 6.89 37.67
CA MET A 1 -29.29 7.92 38.07
C MET A 1 -27.89 7.41 37.72
N TYR A 2 -27.43 7.66 36.49
CA TYR A 2 -26.01 7.56 36.08
C TYR A 2 -25.81 8.58 34.96
N LEU A 3 -26.07 9.83 35.32
CA LEU A 3 -25.54 11.00 34.66
C LEU A 3 -24.33 11.43 35.50
N GLU A 4 -23.29 11.86 34.79
CA GLU A 4 -22.08 12.52 35.30
C GLU A 4 -21.03 11.64 35.98
N GLN A 5 -19.95 11.39 35.24
CA GLN A 5 -18.63 11.86 35.67
C GLN A 5 -17.72 12.10 34.43
N VAL A 6 -17.79 13.35 33.98
CA VAL A 6 -16.74 14.23 33.46
C VAL A 6 -15.74 13.73 32.40
N PRO A 7 -15.63 14.41 31.24
CA PRO A 7 -14.51 14.24 30.31
C PRO A 7 -13.23 14.85 30.92
N ARG A 8 -12.26 14.02 31.27
CA ARG A 8 -10.92 14.47 31.68
C ARG A 8 -9.93 14.24 30.54
N SER A 9 -9.54 15.35 29.91
CA SER A 9 -8.38 15.58 29.05
C SER A 9 -8.14 14.64 27.86
N VAL A 10 -7.54 15.17 26.79
CA VAL A 10 -7.06 14.44 25.60
C VAL A 10 -5.86 13.51 25.93
N GLY A 11 -5.76 12.99 27.16
CA GLY A 11 -4.60 12.28 27.68
C GLY A 11 -4.88 10.98 28.43
N TYR A 12 -6.12 10.70 28.86
CA TYR A 12 -6.42 9.42 29.53
C TYR A 12 -7.02 8.41 28.55
N ILE A 13 -6.19 7.50 28.06
CA ILE A 13 -6.61 6.32 27.27
C ILE A 13 -6.61 5.11 28.22
N PRO A 14 -7.78 4.55 28.58
CA PRO A 14 -7.84 3.39 29.46
C PRO A 14 -7.03 2.22 28.90
N LYS A 15 -6.26 1.56 29.78
CA LYS A 15 -5.42 0.38 29.44
C LYS A 15 -4.38 0.64 28.34
N TYR A 16 -3.90 1.88 28.19
CA TYR A 16 -2.87 2.18 27.20
C TYR A 16 -1.58 1.40 27.45
N LYS A 17 -1.08 0.68 26.42
CA LYS A 17 0.19 -0.03 26.47
C LYS A 17 0.96 0.17 25.18
N LYS A 18 2.23 0.53 25.28
CA LYS A 18 3.10 0.82 24.14
C LYS A 18 4.50 0.26 24.41
N ASN A 19 5.11 -0.37 23.41
CA ASN A 19 6.51 -0.78 23.48
C ASN A 19 7.44 0.44 23.33
N GLU A 20 8.54 0.45 24.08
CA GLU A 20 9.49 1.58 24.13
C GLU A 20 10.13 1.89 22.77
N TRP A 21 10.36 0.86 21.95
CA TRP A 21 10.98 1.02 20.62
C TRP A 21 10.04 1.58 19.56
N THR A 22 8.73 1.56 19.81
CA THR A 22 7.71 1.95 18.85
C THR A 22 7.60 3.47 18.73
N SER A 23 7.60 4.00 17.50
CA SER A 23 7.26 5.41 17.26
C SER A 23 6.39 5.57 16.02
N GLN A 24 5.34 6.40 16.13
CA GLN A 24 4.37 6.63 15.06
C GLN A 24 4.17 8.12 14.87
N LYS A 25 4.09 8.55 13.61
CA LYS A 25 3.76 9.92 13.23
C LYS A 25 2.82 9.89 12.03
N CYS A 26 1.76 10.69 12.08
CA CYS A 26 0.86 10.93 10.97
C CYS A 26 0.75 12.46 10.77
N ILE A 27 1.06 12.95 9.57
CA ILE A 27 0.89 14.36 9.21
C ILE A 27 -0.01 14.49 7.99
N SER A 28 -0.75 15.60 7.89
CA SER A 28 -1.46 15.95 6.67
C SER A 28 -0.52 16.73 5.75
N LYS A 29 -0.31 16.24 4.53
CA LYS A 29 0.52 16.90 3.51
C LYS A 29 -0.02 16.59 2.12
N ASP A 30 -0.17 17.62 1.29
CA ASP A 30 -0.54 17.51 -0.13
C ASP A 30 -1.77 16.62 -0.41
N GLY A 31 -2.83 16.79 0.38
CA GLY A 31 -4.06 15.99 0.23
C GLY A 31 -3.97 14.54 0.72
N ASN A 32 -2.88 14.17 1.39
CA ASN A 32 -2.64 12.83 1.94
C ASN A 32 -2.37 12.86 3.44
N TYR A 33 -2.66 11.75 4.10
CA TYR A 33 -2.03 11.40 5.37
C TYR A 33 -0.70 10.72 5.10
N VAL A 34 0.39 11.31 5.57
CA VAL A 34 1.74 10.75 5.45
C VAL A 34 2.12 10.16 6.80
N HIS A 35 2.35 8.85 6.81
CA HIS A 35 2.68 8.08 7.98
C HIS A 35 4.18 7.78 8.03
N THR A 36 4.74 7.77 9.23
CA THR A 36 6.06 7.20 9.53
C THR A 36 5.91 6.33 10.76
N TYR A 37 6.35 5.08 10.65
CA TYR A 37 6.18 4.11 11.70
C TYR A 37 7.45 3.29 11.92
N LYS A 38 7.96 3.31 13.15
CA LYS A 38 9.01 2.43 13.63
C LYS A 38 8.40 1.33 14.48
N PHE A 39 8.67 0.08 14.11
CA PHE A 39 8.27 -1.14 14.84
C PHE A 39 9.37 -2.18 14.73
N LYS A 40 9.22 -3.30 15.42
CA LYS A 40 10.09 -4.48 15.30
C LYS A 40 9.33 -5.65 14.67
N ASP A 41 9.96 -6.38 13.77
CA ASP A 41 9.40 -7.66 13.31
C ASP A 41 9.58 -8.77 14.37
N LEU A 42 9.16 -10.01 14.07
CA LEU A 42 9.27 -11.12 15.02
C LEU A 42 10.72 -11.56 15.26
N ASP A 43 11.64 -11.27 14.34
CA ASP A 43 13.08 -11.48 14.48
C ASP A 43 13.76 -10.33 15.24
N ASN A 44 12.97 -9.45 15.86
CA ASN A 44 13.44 -8.29 16.63
C ASN A 44 14.18 -7.24 15.77
N GLN A 45 14.09 -7.33 14.43
CA GLN A 45 14.68 -6.36 13.52
C GLN A 45 13.83 -5.10 13.48
N THR A 46 14.48 -3.93 13.49
CA THR A 46 13.78 -2.64 13.43
C THR A 46 13.36 -2.32 12.00
N ARG A 47 12.07 -2.12 11.78
CA ARG A 47 11.49 -1.67 10.52
C ARG A 47 11.02 -0.23 10.65
N ILE A 48 11.37 0.61 9.68
CA ILE A 48 10.86 1.99 9.57
C ILE A 48 10.11 2.13 8.27
N TRP A 49 8.79 2.18 8.35
CA TRP A 49 7.89 2.26 7.21
C TRP A 49 7.34 3.66 7.04
N LYS A 50 7.29 4.11 5.78
CA LYS A 50 6.69 5.39 5.39
C LYS A 50 5.74 5.15 4.24
N TRP A 51 4.49 5.58 4.39
CA TRP A 51 3.48 5.45 3.36
C TRP A 51 2.52 6.65 3.39
N SER A 52 1.74 6.77 2.33
CA SER A 52 0.67 7.76 2.22
C SER A 52 -0.67 7.06 2.11
N ALA A 53 -1.70 7.67 2.69
CA ALA A 53 -3.10 7.30 2.50
C ALA A 53 -3.89 8.53 2.02
N PRO A 54 -4.87 8.36 1.11
CA PRO A 54 -5.61 9.49 0.57
C PRO A 54 -6.49 10.12 1.64
N LYS A 55 -6.27 11.41 1.95
CA LYS A 55 -6.87 12.07 3.12
C LYS A 55 -8.39 12.20 2.98
N LYS A 56 -8.87 12.57 1.79
CA LYS A 56 -10.29 12.82 1.52
C LYS A 56 -11.13 11.57 1.75
N GLU A 57 -10.71 10.44 1.20
CA GLU A 57 -11.36 9.15 1.28
C GLU A 57 -11.25 8.58 2.71
N SER A 58 -10.08 8.75 3.34
CA SER A 58 -9.89 8.41 4.76
C SER A 58 -10.84 9.19 5.66
N ASP A 59 -10.92 10.52 5.50
CA ASP A 59 -11.83 11.36 6.28
C ASP A 59 -13.30 11.05 5.98
N ALA A 60 -13.65 10.66 4.75
CA ALA A 60 -14.99 10.24 4.41
C ALA A 60 -15.41 8.96 5.14
N LEU A 61 -14.53 7.96 5.22
CA LEU A 61 -14.79 6.75 6.00
C LEU A 61 -14.88 7.07 7.49
N ILE A 62 -13.92 7.83 8.04
CA ILE A 62 -13.91 8.25 9.45
C ILE A 62 -15.20 8.98 9.81
N LYS A 63 -15.61 9.95 8.99
CA LYS A 63 -16.83 10.73 9.20
C LYS A 63 -18.08 9.86 9.11
N ARG A 64 -18.10 8.83 8.27
CA ARG A 64 -19.25 7.92 8.12
C ARG A 64 -19.35 6.91 9.26
N PHE A 65 -18.24 6.40 9.73
CA PHE A 65 -18.18 5.37 10.75
C PHE A 65 -18.95 5.75 12.03
N GLY A 66 -19.74 4.82 12.54
CA GLY A 66 -20.59 5.02 13.69
C GLY A 66 -22.04 5.37 13.33
N VAL A 67 -22.92 5.17 14.30
CA VAL A 67 -24.36 5.43 14.19
C VAL A 67 -24.74 6.63 15.05
N PRO A 68 -25.69 7.48 14.61
CA PRO A 68 -26.15 8.57 15.46
C PRO A 68 -26.92 8.00 16.66
N PRO A 69 -26.84 8.61 17.87
CA PRO A 69 -27.61 8.16 19.04
C PRO A 69 -29.12 8.09 18.80
N SER A 70 -29.62 8.83 17.82
CA SER A 70 -31.01 8.79 17.40
C SER A 70 -31.46 7.42 16.87
N ILE A 71 -30.57 6.49 16.52
CA ILE A 71 -31.02 5.14 16.13
C ILE A 71 -31.74 4.42 17.28
N TYR A 72 -31.48 4.78 18.54
CA TYR A 72 -32.13 4.18 19.71
C TYR A 72 -33.49 4.84 20.04
N LYS A 73 -33.94 5.83 19.25
CA LYS A 73 -35.20 6.58 19.47
C LYS A 73 -35.94 6.86 18.15
N PRO A 74 -37.26 7.12 18.15
CA PRO A 74 -38.20 6.84 19.22
C PRO A 74 -38.35 5.32 19.42
N TYR A 75 -38.70 4.86 20.63
CA TYR A 75 -38.79 3.43 20.90
C TYR A 75 -39.91 2.74 20.12
N THR A 76 -40.93 3.49 19.68
CA THR A 76 -42.02 3.01 18.83
C THR A 76 -41.51 2.59 17.44
N PRO A 77 -41.54 1.30 17.09
CA PRO A 77 -40.97 0.79 15.85
C PRO A 77 -41.97 0.88 14.69
N THR A 78 -42.31 2.09 14.25
CA THR A 78 -43.09 2.25 13.01
C THR A 78 -42.26 1.82 11.80
N ALA A 79 -42.91 1.47 10.69
CA ALA A 79 -42.20 1.06 9.46
C ALA A 79 -41.20 2.13 8.98
N GLU A 80 -41.56 3.41 9.09
CA GLU A 80 -40.68 4.54 8.75
C GLU A 80 -39.47 4.64 9.69
N VAL A 81 -39.67 4.51 11.00
CA VAL A 81 -38.59 4.51 12.00
C VAL A 81 -37.63 3.36 11.75
N LEU A 82 -38.15 2.16 11.48
CA LEU A 82 -37.33 0.97 11.17
C LEU A 82 -36.55 1.15 9.86
N ALA A 83 -37.16 1.68 8.81
CA ALA A 83 -36.48 1.96 7.54
C ALA A 83 -35.36 2.99 7.72
N LYS A 84 -35.62 4.07 8.46
CA LYS A 84 -34.62 5.11 8.79
C LYS A 84 -33.45 4.52 9.59
N ARG A 85 -33.74 3.72 10.62
CA ARG A 85 -32.73 3.02 11.43
C ARG A 85 -31.86 2.11 10.58
N LYS A 86 -32.47 1.26 9.74
CA LYS A 86 -31.75 0.34 8.85
C LYS A 86 -30.80 1.09 7.92
N LYS A 87 -31.26 2.23 7.36
CA LYS A 87 -30.41 3.11 6.53
C LYS A 87 -29.25 3.72 7.33
N GLN A 88 -29.49 4.23 8.54
CA GLN A 88 -28.45 4.82 9.39
C GLN A 88 -27.41 3.78 9.83
N ILE A 89 -27.85 2.58 10.22
CA ILE A 89 -27.01 1.46 10.61
C ILE A 89 -26.10 1.04 9.45
N LYS A 90 -26.68 0.78 8.27
CA LYS A 90 -25.91 0.42 7.07
C LYS A 90 -24.91 1.52 6.67
N ASN A 91 -25.34 2.80 6.66
CA ASN A 91 -24.49 3.92 6.27
C ASN A 91 -23.31 4.15 7.23
N GLY A 92 -23.50 3.78 8.50
CA GLY A 92 -22.50 3.91 9.56
C GLY A 92 -21.47 2.79 9.64
N TYR A 93 -21.54 1.80 8.74
CA TYR A 93 -20.80 0.53 8.82
C TYR A 93 -21.18 -0.32 10.03
N PHE A 94 -22.45 -0.33 10.38
CA PHE A 94 -23.00 -1.18 11.43
C PHE A 94 -23.98 -2.18 10.83
N GLN A 95 -24.27 -3.21 11.59
CA GLN A 95 -25.26 -4.23 11.28
C GLN A 95 -26.05 -4.59 12.54
N THR A 96 -27.15 -5.29 12.32
CA THR A 96 -27.99 -5.83 13.37
C THR A 96 -27.91 -7.35 13.38
N SER A 97 -27.58 -7.95 14.52
CA SER A 97 -27.65 -9.39 14.73
C SER A 97 -28.22 -9.65 16.12
N ASN A 98 -29.21 -10.54 16.25
CA ASN A 98 -29.86 -10.87 17.53
C ASN A 98 -30.27 -9.65 18.38
N ASN A 99 -30.87 -8.63 17.74
CA ASN A 99 -31.23 -7.34 18.35
C ASN A 99 -30.07 -6.48 18.88
N ILE A 100 -28.81 -6.85 18.58
CA ILE A 100 -27.62 -6.09 18.90
C ILE A 100 -27.19 -5.30 17.66
N VAL A 101 -26.92 -4.01 17.86
CA VAL A 101 -26.33 -3.14 16.83
C VAL A 101 -24.81 -3.12 17.04
N GLY A 102 -24.07 -3.66 16.09
CA GLY A 102 -22.61 -3.79 16.16
C GLY A 102 -21.93 -3.38 14.86
N PRO A 103 -20.61 -3.12 14.89
CA PRO A 103 -19.82 -2.85 13.70
C PRO A 103 -19.97 -3.99 12.66
N ASN A 104 -20.13 -3.63 11.39
CA ASN A 104 -20.07 -4.57 10.28
C ASN A 104 -18.61 -4.67 9.82
N HIS A 105 -17.88 -5.62 10.39
CA HIS A 105 -16.46 -5.83 10.13
C HIS A 105 -16.14 -5.99 8.63
N SER A 106 -16.90 -6.81 7.90
CA SER A 106 -16.69 -7.03 6.47
C SER A 106 -16.82 -5.73 5.66
N ALA A 107 -17.83 -4.91 5.93
CA ALA A 107 -18.00 -3.63 5.27
C ALA A 107 -16.88 -2.63 5.61
N ILE A 108 -16.41 -2.61 6.86
CA ILE A 108 -15.29 -1.74 7.28
C ILE A 108 -14.00 -2.17 6.57
N ILE A 109 -13.72 -3.49 6.54
CA ILE A 109 -12.54 -4.05 5.88
C ILE A 109 -12.58 -3.72 4.39
N ALA A 110 -13.70 -4.00 3.72
CA ALA A 110 -13.86 -3.75 2.28
C ALA A 110 -13.51 -2.31 1.90
N ASP A 111 -14.05 -1.32 2.62
CA ASP A 111 -13.81 0.10 2.33
C ASP A 111 -12.47 0.62 2.89
N SER A 112 -11.84 -0.11 3.82
CA SER A 112 -10.53 0.25 4.37
C SER A 112 -9.36 -0.30 3.54
N ARG A 113 -9.55 -1.39 2.80
CA ARG A 113 -8.54 -2.02 1.93
C ARG A 113 -7.87 -1.00 0.97
N PRO A 114 -8.63 -0.16 0.23
CA PRO A 114 -8.04 0.88 -0.62
C PRO A 114 -7.23 1.95 0.15
N LEU A 115 -7.50 2.14 1.44
CA LEU A 115 -6.86 3.16 2.28
C LEU A 115 -5.57 2.66 2.95
N VAL A 116 -5.35 1.34 2.96
CA VAL A 116 -4.14 0.69 3.47
C VAL A 116 -3.23 0.15 2.35
N THR A 117 -3.47 0.57 1.10
CA THR A 117 -2.64 0.24 -0.07
C THR A 117 -1.17 0.48 0.18
N GLY A 118 -0.81 1.67 0.69
CA GLY A 118 0.58 2.03 0.95
C GLY A 118 1.27 1.10 1.97
N VAL A 119 0.55 0.56 2.95
CA VAL A 119 1.10 -0.45 3.88
C VAL A 119 1.19 -1.82 3.18
N THR A 120 0.18 -2.17 2.40
CA THR A 120 0.13 -3.43 1.64
C THR A 120 1.29 -3.51 0.63
N ASP A 121 1.64 -2.40 -0.01
CA ASP A 121 2.74 -2.34 -0.96
C ASP A 121 4.10 -2.49 -0.25
N LEU A 122 4.26 -1.95 0.96
CA LEU A 122 5.44 -2.19 1.80
C LEU A 122 5.54 -3.66 2.24
N VAL A 123 4.41 -4.30 2.53
CA VAL A 123 4.38 -5.74 2.82
C VAL A 123 4.81 -6.54 1.60
N LYS A 124 4.27 -6.25 0.39
CA LYS A 124 4.70 -6.91 -0.86
C LYS A 124 6.18 -6.70 -1.15
N GLN A 125 6.69 -5.50 -0.90
CA GLN A 125 8.12 -5.21 -1.03
C GLN A 125 8.95 -6.05 -0.06
N ALA A 126 8.54 -6.17 1.21
CA ALA A 126 9.21 -7.03 2.17
C ALA A 126 9.16 -8.51 1.78
N ILE A 127 8.02 -9.00 1.26
CA ILE A 127 7.91 -10.37 0.71
C ILE A 127 8.97 -10.61 -0.36
N SER A 128 9.12 -9.68 -1.30
CA SER A 128 10.10 -9.81 -2.40
C SER A 128 11.54 -9.68 -1.92
N ASN A 129 11.84 -8.68 -1.09
CA ASN A 129 13.20 -8.35 -0.69
C ASN A 129 13.78 -9.35 0.30
N ASP A 130 12.95 -9.82 1.24
CA ASP A 130 13.38 -10.69 2.33
C ASP A 130 13.05 -12.17 2.03
N GLY A 131 12.41 -12.46 0.89
CA GLY A 131 12.06 -13.82 0.49
C GLY A 131 10.98 -14.47 1.37
N LEU A 132 10.06 -13.67 1.92
CA LEU A 132 9.13 -14.14 2.95
C LEU A 132 8.12 -15.15 2.41
N ASN A 133 8.00 -16.28 3.10
CA ASN A 133 6.94 -17.25 2.86
C ASN A 133 5.58 -16.77 3.40
N LYS A 134 4.52 -17.58 3.21
CA LYS A 134 3.15 -17.21 3.63
C LYS A 134 3.04 -16.94 5.14
N ARG A 135 3.72 -17.73 5.98
CA ARG A 135 3.71 -17.59 7.44
C ARG A 135 4.47 -16.35 7.86
N GLU A 136 5.69 -16.18 7.35
CA GLU A 136 6.51 -14.99 7.61
C GLU A 136 5.80 -13.70 7.16
N THR A 137 5.05 -13.75 6.05
CA THR A 137 4.20 -12.64 5.61
C THR A 137 3.13 -12.30 6.66
N VAL A 138 2.42 -13.31 7.19
CA VAL A 138 1.41 -13.12 8.23
C VAL A 138 2.05 -12.51 9.47
N GLU A 139 3.18 -13.06 9.88
CA GLU A 139 3.93 -12.67 11.05
C GLU A 139 4.50 -11.25 10.95
N LEU A 140 4.92 -10.81 9.76
CA LEU A 140 5.30 -9.42 9.51
C LEU A 140 4.12 -8.45 9.71
N ILE A 141 2.95 -8.78 9.14
CA ILE A 141 1.74 -7.96 9.30
C ILE A 141 1.30 -7.98 10.78
N MET A 142 1.36 -9.12 11.44
CA MET A 142 1.10 -9.23 12.89
C MET A 142 2.06 -8.34 13.67
N ALA A 143 3.36 -8.39 13.39
CA ALA A 143 4.34 -7.59 14.10
C ALA A 143 4.10 -6.08 13.92
N PHE A 144 3.73 -5.65 12.70
CA PHE A 144 3.27 -4.29 12.42
C PHE A 144 2.08 -3.91 13.31
N CYS A 145 1.04 -4.74 13.40
CA CYS A 145 -0.16 -4.46 14.22
C CYS A 145 0.10 -4.54 15.74
N GLN A 146 0.89 -5.52 16.18
CA GLN A 146 1.21 -5.78 17.59
C GLN A 146 1.92 -4.58 18.21
N ASP A 147 2.83 -3.92 17.47
CA ASP A 147 3.56 -2.77 17.99
C ASP A 147 2.74 -1.47 17.97
N ILE A 148 1.57 -1.44 17.33
CA ILE A 148 0.68 -0.27 17.46
C ILE A 148 0.34 -0.18 18.96
N PRO A 149 0.32 0.99 19.59
CA PRO A 149 -0.08 1.09 20.98
C PRO A 149 -1.49 0.52 21.20
N TYR A 150 -1.64 -0.33 22.21
CA TYR A 150 -2.95 -0.77 22.67
C TYR A 150 -3.62 0.37 23.43
N GLY A 151 -4.90 0.60 23.20
CA GLY A 151 -5.72 1.52 23.99
C GLY A 151 -7.18 1.37 23.60
N VAL A 152 -8.10 1.49 24.56
CA VAL A 152 -9.55 1.27 24.31
C VAL A 152 -10.21 2.54 23.76
N PRO A 153 -10.74 2.53 22.52
CA PRO A 153 -11.46 3.67 21.96
C PRO A 153 -12.69 4.05 22.78
N PRO A 154 -13.10 5.33 22.75
CA PRO A 154 -14.30 5.77 23.44
C PRO A 154 -15.55 5.15 22.79
N LYS A 155 -16.65 5.05 23.55
CA LYS A 155 -17.94 4.61 22.99
C LYS A 155 -18.50 5.58 21.95
N ASN A 156 -18.15 6.86 22.05
CA ASN A 156 -18.62 7.92 21.16
C ASN A 156 -17.44 8.68 20.56
N TYR A 157 -17.57 9.06 19.29
CA TYR A 157 -16.60 9.89 18.58
C TYR A 157 -17.34 10.81 17.60
N GLU A 158 -17.03 12.11 17.63
CA GLU A 158 -17.63 13.13 16.74
C GLU A 158 -19.18 13.04 16.64
N GLY A 159 -19.85 12.86 17.78
CA GLY A 159 -21.32 12.81 17.87
C GLY A 159 -21.96 11.49 17.43
N LYS A 160 -21.15 10.45 17.19
CA LYS A 160 -21.61 9.10 16.81
C LYS A 160 -21.21 8.06 17.83
N VAL A 161 -22.05 7.04 17.97
CA VAL A 161 -21.72 5.81 18.70
C VAL A 161 -20.85 4.95 17.79
N ILE A 162 -19.64 4.66 18.24
CA ILE A 162 -18.62 3.87 17.53
C ILE A 162 -18.34 2.51 18.20
N SER A 163 -19.09 2.18 19.25
CA SER A 163 -19.01 0.92 20.00
C SER A 163 -17.61 0.56 20.51
N GLY A 164 -16.77 1.57 20.78
CA GLY A 164 -15.48 1.34 21.39
C GLY A 164 -14.40 0.82 20.44
N MET A 165 -14.56 0.91 19.12
CA MET A 165 -13.49 0.60 18.16
C MET A 165 -13.21 1.78 17.21
N PHE A 166 -12.02 1.82 16.61
CA PHE A 166 -11.72 2.73 15.50
C PHE A 166 -11.68 1.97 14.17
N PRO A 167 -12.11 2.59 13.05
CA PRO A 167 -11.83 2.04 11.73
C PRO A 167 -10.34 2.24 11.40
N PRO A 168 -9.74 1.39 10.53
CA PRO A 168 -8.32 1.45 10.17
C PRO A 168 -7.74 2.84 9.87
N PRO A 169 -8.34 3.71 9.02
CA PRO A 169 -7.79 5.05 8.79
C PRO A 169 -7.78 5.94 10.04
N LEU A 170 -8.76 5.80 10.94
CA LEU A 170 -8.76 6.55 12.21
C LEU A 170 -7.67 6.03 13.14
N ALA A 171 -7.50 4.71 13.23
CA ALA A 171 -6.49 4.08 14.06
C ALA A 171 -5.06 4.48 13.63
N LEU A 172 -4.78 4.47 12.33
CA LEU A 172 -3.49 4.91 11.77
C LEU A 172 -3.24 6.40 11.97
N LYS A 173 -4.30 7.23 11.96
CA LYS A 173 -4.23 8.66 12.27
C LYS A 173 -4.03 8.94 13.76
N LYS A 174 -4.71 8.18 14.63
CA LYS A 174 -4.65 8.30 16.10
C LYS A 174 -3.43 7.62 16.70
N THR A 175 -2.79 6.72 15.96
CA THR A 175 -1.59 5.96 16.33
C THR A 175 -1.80 5.05 17.56
N TRP A 176 -3.00 4.47 17.69
CA TRP A 176 -3.36 3.45 18.68
C TRP A 176 -4.70 2.78 18.35
N GLY A 177 -5.00 1.65 18.99
CA GLY A 177 -6.27 0.93 18.87
C GLY A 177 -6.37 -0.25 19.84
N ASP A 178 -7.55 -0.84 19.99
CA ASP A 178 -7.81 -2.04 20.79
C ASP A 178 -7.79 -3.32 19.95
N CYS A 179 -8.30 -4.43 20.51
CA CYS A 179 -8.31 -5.73 19.83
C CYS A 179 -9.11 -5.73 18.53
N ASP A 180 -10.33 -5.16 18.53
CA ASP A 180 -11.17 -5.05 17.35
C ASP A 180 -10.48 -4.20 16.28
N THR A 181 -10.04 -3.00 16.67
CA THR A 181 -9.38 -2.05 15.76
C THR A 181 -8.17 -2.68 15.07
N LYS A 182 -7.32 -3.38 15.81
CA LYS A 182 -6.08 -3.96 15.28
C LYS A 182 -6.33 -5.20 14.44
N SER A 183 -7.29 -6.05 14.83
CA SER A 183 -7.70 -7.21 14.04
C SER A 183 -8.33 -6.81 12.69
N ILE A 184 -9.10 -5.72 12.67
CA ILE A 184 -9.67 -5.16 11.44
C ILE A 184 -8.62 -4.48 10.56
N LEU A 185 -7.63 -3.79 11.16
CA LEU A 185 -6.49 -3.25 10.41
C LEU A 185 -5.65 -4.37 9.80
N PHE A 186 -5.34 -5.42 10.57
CA PHE A 186 -4.66 -6.61 10.08
C PHE A 186 -5.42 -7.21 8.88
N ALA A 187 -6.73 -7.42 9.01
CA ALA A 187 -7.55 -7.99 7.96
C ALA A 187 -7.57 -7.12 6.69
N SER A 188 -7.62 -5.79 6.85
CA SER A 188 -7.57 -4.84 5.73
C SER A 188 -6.27 -4.91 4.95
N ILE A 189 -5.14 -5.18 5.61
CA ILE A 189 -3.84 -5.37 4.94
C ILE A 189 -3.76 -6.77 4.33
N TYR A 190 -4.03 -7.80 5.13
CA TYR A 190 -3.88 -9.21 4.73
C TYR A 190 -4.78 -9.59 3.56
N LEU A 191 -6.06 -9.20 3.60
CA LEU A 191 -7.03 -9.47 2.52
C LEU A 191 -6.81 -8.58 1.29
N SER A 192 -5.93 -7.57 1.37
CA SER A 192 -5.46 -6.84 0.19
C SER A 192 -4.40 -7.59 -0.62
N LEU A 193 -3.84 -8.67 -0.08
CA LEU A 193 -3.00 -9.60 -0.82
C LEU A 193 -3.87 -10.63 -1.57
N PRO A 194 -3.47 -11.08 -2.77
CA PRO A 194 -4.27 -11.99 -3.59
C PRO A 194 -4.37 -13.39 -2.95
N GLY A 195 -5.52 -14.04 -3.15
CA GLY A 195 -5.75 -15.43 -2.73
C GLY A 195 -5.72 -15.67 -1.23
N ARG A 196 -6.00 -14.64 -0.42
CA ARG A 196 -6.02 -14.72 1.04
C ARG A 196 -7.45 -14.84 1.56
N SER A 197 -7.58 -15.57 2.66
CA SER A 197 -8.84 -15.83 3.35
C SER A 197 -8.58 -15.97 4.85
N MET A 198 -9.51 -15.48 5.66
CA MET A 198 -9.39 -15.47 7.11
C MET A 198 -10.76 -15.37 7.78
N VAL A 199 -10.78 -15.64 9.08
CA VAL A 199 -11.93 -15.41 9.97
C VAL A 199 -11.51 -14.50 11.12
N LEU A 200 -12.47 -13.79 11.72
CA LEU A 200 -12.29 -13.24 13.06
C LEU A 200 -12.65 -14.30 14.08
N LEU A 201 -11.87 -14.36 15.15
CA LEU A 201 -12.03 -15.29 16.25
C LEU A 201 -12.36 -14.51 17.51
N GLU A 202 -13.56 -14.71 18.05
CA GLU A 202 -13.99 -14.10 19.30
C GLU A 202 -13.75 -15.07 20.46
N SER A 203 -13.01 -14.58 21.44
CA SER A 203 -12.84 -15.18 22.76
C SER A 203 -13.47 -14.27 23.81
N PRO A 204 -13.67 -14.72 25.06
CA PRO A 204 -14.23 -13.88 26.11
C PRO A 204 -13.53 -12.50 26.23
N GLY A 205 -14.21 -11.45 25.77
CA GLY A 205 -13.73 -10.07 25.82
C GLY A 205 -12.55 -9.74 24.90
N HIS A 206 -12.29 -10.53 23.86
CA HIS A 206 -11.15 -10.33 22.95
C HIS A 206 -11.44 -10.81 21.52
N ILE A 207 -10.92 -10.10 20.53
CA ILE A 207 -10.95 -10.51 19.11
C ILE A 207 -9.53 -10.69 18.59
N SER A 208 -9.28 -11.86 18.00
CA SER A 208 -8.08 -12.22 17.25
C SER A 208 -8.46 -12.66 15.83
N VAL A 209 -7.53 -13.23 15.07
CA VAL A 209 -7.79 -13.67 13.69
C VAL A 209 -7.37 -15.11 13.45
N GLY A 210 -8.06 -15.78 12.54
CA GLY A 210 -7.73 -17.13 12.08
C GLY A 210 -7.35 -17.10 10.59
N ILE A 211 -6.16 -17.56 10.25
CA ILE A 211 -5.63 -17.55 8.89
C ILE A 211 -5.85 -18.93 8.25
N GLU A 212 -6.50 -18.96 7.09
CA GLU A 212 -6.75 -20.22 6.38
C GLU A 212 -5.41 -20.89 6.01
N GLY A 213 -5.23 -22.15 6.42
CA GLY A 213 -4.00 -22.89 6.13
C GLY A 213 -3.89 -24.21 6.88
N SER A 214 -2.84 -24.96 6.54
CA SER A 214 -2.50 -26.21 7.23
C SER A 214 -1.67 -25.89 8.48
N PRO A 215 -2.15 -26.18 9.70
CA PRO A 215 -1.40 -25.94 10.92
C PRO A 215 -0.11 -26.75 10.92
N GLY A 216 0.98 -26.12 11.34
CA GLY A 216 2.23 -26.80 11.66
C GLY A 216 2.16 -27.51 13.01
N PRO A 217 3.24 -28.22 13.40
CA PRO A 217 3.35 -28.78 14.74
C PRO A 217 3.13 -27.70 15.81
N TYR A 218 2.29 -28.01 16.80
CA TYR A 218 1.96 -27.14 17.95
C TYR A 218 1.17 -25.85 17.64
N ASP A 219 0.80 -25.61 16.38
CA ASP A 219 -0.08 -24.49 16.03
C ASP A 219 -1.47 -24.68 16.65
N GLN A 220 -1.92 -23.67 17.39
CA GLN A 220 -3.32 -23.57 17.77
C GLN A 220 -4.14 -23.21 16.53
N ALA A 221 -5.15 -24.01 16.25
CA ALA A 221 -6.01 -23.84 15.09
C ALA A 221 -7.43 -24.31 15.39
N ILE A 222 -8.40 -23.77 14.66
CA ILE A 222 -9.78 -24.22 14.69
C ILE A 222 -10.18 -24.80 13.33
N SER A 223 -11.22 -25.64 13.33
CA SER A 223 -11.90 -26.06 12.10
C SER A 223 -13.24 -25.34 12.00
N PHE A 224 -13.52 -24.71 10.86
CA PHE A 224 -14.76 -24.00 10.59
C PHE A 224 -15.13 -24.17 9.12
N GLN A 225 -16.38 -24.56 8.84
CA GLN A 225 -16.90 -24.77 7.48
C GLN A 225 -15.98 -25.64 6.59
N GLY A 226 -15.44 -26.73 7.14
CA GLY A 226 -14.56 -27.65 6.41
C GLY A 226 -13.14 -27.15 6.14
N LYS A 227 -12.79 -25.95 6.62
CA LYS A 227 -11.45 -25.35 6.51
C LYS A 227 -10.76 -25.26 7.86
N LYS A 228 -9.43 -25.26 7.85
CA LYS A 228 -8.60 -25.04 9.05
C LYS A 228 -8.10 -23.60 9.07
N TYR A 229 -8.19 -23.00 10.25
CA TYR A 229 -7.74 -21.63 10.50
C TYR A 229 -6.75 -21.62 11.66
N ILE A 230 -5.51 -21.23 11.36
CA ILE A 230 -4.42 -21.13 12.33
C ILE A 230 -4.57 -19.80 13.06
N PHE A 231 -4.48 -19.84 14.39
CA PHE A 231 -4.61 -18.66 15.23
C PHE A 231 -3.49 -17.64 14.95
N ALA A 232 -3.84 -16.37 14.88
CA ALA A 232 -2.90 -15.27 14.76
C ALA A 232 -3.36 -14.11 15.66
N GLU A 233 -2.43 -13.59 16.46
CA GLU A 233 -2.68 -12.57 17.47
C GLU A 233 -2.10 -11.20 17.05
N PRO A 234 -2.84 -10.34 16.33
CA PRO A 234 -2.31 -9.07 15.86
C PRO A 234 -2.32 -7.96 16.93
N VAL A 235 -2.87 -8.19 18.13
CA VAL A 235 -3.23 -7.11 19.06
C VAL A 235 -2.03 -6.61 19.88
N GLY A 236 -1.07 -7.46 20.22
CA GLY A 236 0.12 -7.08 20.99
C GLY A 236 -0.22 -6.46 22.38
N PRO A 237 0.69 -5.68 23.00
CA PRO A 237 2.01 -5.28 22.50
C PRO A 237 3.08 -6.38 22.57
N GLY A 238 2.79 -7.50 23.25
CA GLY A 238 3.67 -8.66 23.23
C GLY A 238 3.75 -9.27 21.84
N LYS A 239 4.97 -9.60 21.40
CA LYS A 239 5.19 -10.31 20.14
C LYS A 239 4.81 -11.77 20.30
N LYS A 240 3.84 -12.20 19.52
CA LYS A 240 3.41 -13.61 19.43
C LYS A 240 3.56 -14.08 17.99
N PRO A 241 4.17 -15.25 17.75
CA PRO A 241 4.17 -15.85 16.42
C PRO A 241 2.79 -16.35 16.05
N MET A 242 2.60 -16.61 14.76
CA MET A 242 1.42 -17.31 14.28
C MET A 242 1.34 -18.69 14.95
N GLY A 243 0.13 -19.19 15.20
CA GLY A 243 -0.13 -20.42 15.94
C GLY A 243 -0.01 -20.30 17.47
N GLY A 244 0.54 -19.19 17.97
CA GLY A 244 0.70 -18.93 19.41
C GLY A 244 -0.54 -18.30 20.03
N ALA A 245 -1.36 -19.10 20.72
CA ALA A 245 -2.47 -18.65 21.55
C ALA A 245 -2.31 -19.14 22.99
N ILE A 246 -2.77 -18.36 23.96
CA ILE A 246 -2.78 -18.76 25.39
C ILE A 246 -4.20 -18.71 25.94
N SER A 247 -4.49 -19.53 26.94
CA SER A 247 -5.75 -19.45 27.70
C SER A 247 -5.92 -18.04 28.33
N PRO A 248 -7.13 -17.44 28.31
CA PRO A 248 -8.40 -17.98 27.81
C PRO A 248 -8.63 -17.77 26.30
N TYR A 249 -7.72 -17.13 25.56
CA TYR A 249 -7.92 -16.75 24.15
C TYR A 249 -7.93 -17.93 23.15
N VAL A 250 -7.58 -19.14 23.59
CA VAL A 250 -7.82 -20.37 22.83
C VAL A 250 -9.28 -20.82 22.84
N GLN A 251 -10.09 -20.33 23.79
CA GLN A 251 -11.51 -20.62 23.86
C GLN A 251 -12.24 -19.68 22.89
N ILE A 252 -12.67 -20.24 21.76
CA ILE A 252 -13.39 -19.50 20.72
C ILE A 252 -14.89 -19.66 20.93
N ASN A 253 -15.56 -18.55 21.21
CA ASN A 253 -17.02 -18.49 21.40
C ASN A 253 -17.75 -18.05 20.12
N GLY A 254 -17.03 -17.43 19.18
CA GLY A 254 -17.59 -16.96 17.91
C GLY A 254 -16.56 -17.00 16.79
N VAL A 255 -17.01 -17.44 15.61
CA VAL A 255 -16.22 -17.41 14.37
C VAL A 255 -16.98 -16.58 13.35
N TYR A 256 -16.37 -15.50 12.88
CA TYR A 256 -17.00 -14.57 11.93
C TYR A 256 -16.23 -14.59 10.61
N PRO A 257 -16.79 -15.19 9.53
CA PRO A 257 -16.17 -15.12 8.22
C PRO A 257 -16.17 -13.68 7.70
N ILE A 258 -15.09 -13.30 7.00
CA ILE A 258 -15.01 -12.03 6.29
C ILE A 258 -15.39 -12.25 4.84
N GLU A 259 -16.62 -11.87 4.50
CA GLU A 259 -17.14 -11.92 3.13
C GLU A 259 -16.91 -10.57 2.44
N LEU A 260 -16.17 -10.58 1.34
CA LEU A 260 -15.88 -9.39 0.55
C LEU A 260 -16.60 -9.49 -0.79
N ASP A 261 -17.65 -8.67 -0.99
CA ASP A 261 -18.60 -8.82 -2.10
C ASP A 261 -18.08 -8.36 -3.47
N GLN A 262 -16.96 -7.62 -3.57
CA GLN A 262 -16.55 -7.00 -4.86
C GLN A 262 -15.03 -6.90 -5.04
N SER A 263 -14.62 -6.91 -6.31
CA SER A 263 -13.25 -6.66 -6.78
C SER A 263 -12.68 -5.39 -6.16
N TYR A 264 -11.41 -5.45 -5.77
CA TYR A 264 -10.64 -4.36 -5.19
C TYR A 264 -10.69 -3.09 -6.07
N VAL A 265 -11.54 -2.12 -5.72
CA VAL A 265 -11.52 -0.80 -6.38
C VAL A 265 -10.44 0.04 -5.70
N LYS A 266 -9.25 0.10 -6.30
CA LYS A 266 -8.20 1.04 -5.86
C LYS A 266 -8.78 2.46 -5.85
N PRO A 267 -8.38 3.33 -4.91
CA PRO A 267 -8.79 4.73 -4.96
C PRO A 267 -8.36 5.32 -6.30
N ASN A 268 -9.17 6.19 -6.87
CA ASN A 268 -8.78 6.95 -8.05
C ASN A 268 -7.72 7.97 -7.61
N TYR A 269 -6.45 7.61 -7.71
CA TYR A 269 -5.36 8.55 -7.48
C TYR A 269 -5.49 9.69 -8.49
N GLU A 270 -5.25 10.94 -8.08
CA GLU A 270 -5.17 12.05 -9.04
C GLU A 270 -4.13 11.67 -10.10
N THR A 271 -4.59 11.53 -11.35
CA THR A 271 -3.71 11.25 -12.49
C THR A 271 -2.96 12.54 -12.80
N LEU A 272 -1.65 12.54 -12.62
CA LEU A 272 -0.81 13.62 -13.10
C LEU A 272 -0.39 13.31 -14.52
N SER A 273 -0.88 14.10 -15.47
CA SER A 273 -0.34 14.13 -16.82
C SER A 273 0.48 15.39 -17.00
N GLU A 274 1.77 15.25 -17.33
CA GLU A 274 2.61 16.38 -17.71
C GLU A 274 3.00 16.25 -19.19
N GLU A 275 2.91 17.36 -19.91
CA GLU A 275 3.39 17.47 -21.28
C GLU A 275 4.84 17.96 -21.25
N ILE A 276 5.76 17.18 -21.82
CA ILE A 276 7.15 17.60 -21.99
C ILE A 276 7.42 17.75 -23.48
N SER A 277 7.70 18.98 -23.91
CA SER A 277 8.04 19.29 -25.30
C SER A 277 9.53 19.16 -25.53
N VAL A 278 9.92 18.10 -26.25
CA VAL A 278 11.30 17.68 -26.44
C VAL A 278 11.46 17.46 -27.95
N GLY A 279 11.46 18.53 -28.76
CA GLY A 279 11.34 18.42 -30.22
C GLY A 279 9.85 18.32 -30.60
N SER A 280 9.33 17.12 -30.87
CA SER A 280 7.87 16.86 -30.87
C SER A 280 7.34 16.69 -29.44
N THR A 281 6.04 16.87 -29.26
CA THR A 281 5.34 16.68 -27.97
C THR A 281 5.30 15.21 -27.53
N ILE A 282 5.84 14.91 -26.34
CA ILE A 282 5.63 13.64 -25.64
C ILE A 282 4.81 13.93 -24.38
N ILE A 283 3.70 13.20 -24.20
CA ILE A 283 2.85 13.33 -23.02
C ILE A 283 3.13 12.15 -22.10
N PHE A 284 3.56 12.44 -20.88
CA PHE A 284 3.74 11.45 -19.83
C PHE A 284 2.52 11.45 -18.92
N LYS A 285 1.98 10.26 -18.64
CA LYS A 285 0.92 10.09 -17.66
C LYS A 285 1.42 9.24 -16.50
N LEU A 286 1.39 9.82 -15.31
CA LEU A 286 1.73 9.18 -14.05
C LEU A 286 0.46 8.94 -13.24
N LEU A 287 0.23 7.69 -12.86
CA LEU A 287 -0.95 7.27 -12.10
C LEU A 287 -0.72 7.29 -10.57
N GLU A 288 0.31 8.00 -10.09
CA GLU A 288 0.74 8.00 -8.69
C GLU A 288 0.83 9.42 -8.08
N GLY A 289 -0.24 9.86 -7.42
CA GLY A 289 -0.26 11.00 -6.50
C GLY A 289 0.14 12.37 -7.08
N LYS A 290 0.50 13.33 -6.22
CA LYS A 290 0.84 14.74 -6.55
C LYS A 290 2.34 15.02 -6.76
N ARG A 291 3.13 14.06 -7.26
CA ARG A 291 4.58 14.27 -7.54
C ARG A 291 4.79 14.64 -9.00
N SER A 292 5.61 15.66 -9.27
CA SER A 292 5.90 16.03 -10.66
C SER A 292 6.63 14.88 -11.37
N ILE A 293 6.34 14.68 -12.65
CA ILE A 293 7.04 13.69 -13.47
C ILE A 293 8.53 14.04 -13.50
N ALA A 294 8.88 15.33 -13.47
CA ALA A 294 10.26 15.79 -13.38
C ALA A 294 11.00 15.34 -12.10
N ASP A 295 10.30 15.10 -10.99
CA ASP A 295 10.92 14.57 -9.75
C ASP A 295 11.25 13.08 -9.88
N LYS A 296 10.56 12.38 -10.79
CA LYS A 296 10.69 10.94 -11.06
C LYS A 296 11.32 10.61 -12.41
N LEU A 297 11.66 11.58 -13.25
CA LEU A 297 12.14 11.32 -14.62
C LEU A 297 13.35 12.20 -14.92
N LYS A 298 14.48 11.56 -15.17
CA LYS A 298 15.64 12.15 -15.83
C LYS A 298 15.59 11.77 -17.32
N ILE A 299 15.90 12.70 -18.21
CA ILE A 299 15.88 12.45 -19.66
C ILE A 299 17.31 12.43 -20.17
N PHE A 300 17.63 11.53 -21.10
CA PHE A 300 18.96 11.41 -21.69
C PHE A 300 18.90 11.50 -23.21
N TYR A 301 19.97 11.95 -23.85
CA TYR A 301 20.09 12.04 -25.31
C TYR A 301 21.46 11.56 -25.78
N ASN A 302 21.57 11.18 -27.05
CA ASN A 302 22.82 10.74 -27.68
C ASN A 302 23.15 11.69 -28.85
N HIS A 303 24.40 12.16 -28.93
CA HIS A 303 24.87 13.03 -30.02
C HIS A 303 25.17 12.22 -31.29
N VAL A 304 24.78 12.77 -32.45
CA VAL A 304 25.02 12.15 -33.76
C VAL A 304 26.50 11.84 -33.97
N GLY A 305 26.79 10.58 -34.32
CA GLY A 305 28.15 10.12 -34.64
C GLY A 305 28.85 9.40 -33.50
N GLN A 306 28.31 9.43 -32.28
CA GLN A 306 28.83 8.67 -31.16
C GLN A 306 27.98 7.41 -30.94
N ASN A 307 28.50 6.25 -31.32
CA ASN A 307 27.92 5.00 -30.85
C ASN A 307 28.00 4.97 -29.33
N GLN A 308 26.88 4.64 -28.70
CA GLN A 308 26.80 4.22 -27.29
C GLN A 308 27.05 5.27 -26.20
N ASN A 309 27.18 6.58 -26.51
CA ASN A 309 27.31 7.63 -25.49
C ASN A 309 25.99 8.37 -25.20
N TYR A 310 25.54 8.40 -23.93
CA TYR A 310 24.26 9.02 -23.53
C TYR A 310 24.45 10.10 -22.45
N TYR A 311 23.89 11.29 -22.69
CA TYR A 311 24.04 12.49 -21.88
C TYR A 311 22.75 12.87 -21.15
N GLU A 312 22.81 13.19 -19.85
CA GLU A 312 21.65 13.68 -19.09
C GLU A 312 21.23 15.08 -19.56
N ILE A 313 19.94 15.26 -19.80
CA ILE A 313 19.30 16.57 -19.99
C ILE A 313 19.12 17.20 -18.62
N THR A 314 19.97 18.15 -18.28
CA THR A 314 20.01 18.81 -16.96
C THR A 314 19.24 20.14 -16.92
N SER A 315 18.67 20.58 -18.04
CA SER A 315 17.86 21.80 -18.12
C SER A 315 16.47 21.57 -17.52
N LYS A 316 16.11 22.41 -16.53
CA LYS A 316 14.73 22.46 -16.02
C LYS A 316 13.75 22.77 -17.18
N PRO A 317 12.57 22.12 -17.24
CA PRO A 317 11.52 22.54 -18.15
C PRO A 317 11.25 24.03 -17.97
N LYS A 318 11.06 24.76 -19.06
CA LYS A 318 10.53 26.12 -19.00
C LYS A 318 9.13 26.10 -18.38
N LYS A 319 8.60 27.26 -18.00
CA LYS A 319 7.25 27.38 -17.43
C LYS A 319 6.13 26.82 -18.34
N ASP A 320 6.42 26.67 -19.64
CA ASP A 320 5.53 26.08 -20.66
C ASP A 320 5.74 24.56 -20.85
N GLY A 321 6.56 23.90 -20.03
CA GLY A 321 6.87 22.48 -20.15
C GLY A 321 7.89 22.12 -21.24
N SER A 322 8.43 23.10 -21.98
CA SER A 322 9.40 22.86 -23.04
C SER A 322 10.83 22.72 -22.52
N ILE A 323 11.60 21.78 -23.10
CA ILE A 323 13.03 21.61 -22.84
C ILE A 323 13.78 21.90 -24.15
N LYS A 324 14.68 22.90 -24.15
CA LYS A 324 15.56 23.18 -25.30
C LYS A 324 16.74 22.20 -25.28
N TYR A 325 16.89 21.39 -26.32
CA TYR A 325 18.01 20.50 -26.57
C TYR A 325 18.14 20.25 -28.09
N SER A 326 19.34 19.93 -28.58
CA SER A 326 19.63 19.77 -30.01
C SER A 326 19.79 18.29 -30.35
N THR A 327 18.88 17.74 -31.16
CA THR A 327 18.97 16.37 -31.65
C THR A 327 18.92 16.32 -33.17
N GLN A 328 20.10 16.24 -33.79
CA GLN A 328 20.22 15.89 -35.22
C GLN A 328 19.91 14.41 -35.51
N LYS A 329 19.48 13.62 -34.51
CA LYS A 329 18.84 12.31 -34.70
C LYS A 329 17.55 12.30 -33.90
N GLU A 330 16.45 11.93 -34.55
CA GLU A 330 15.08 11.92 -34.05
C GLU A 330 14.83 10.93 -32.88
N LYS A 331 15.72 10.80 -31.89
CA LYS A 331 15.56 9.84 -30.77
C LYS A 331 15.87 10.45 -29.41
N ILE A 332 14.92 10.34 -28.47
CA ILE A 332 15.10 10.66 -27.04
C ILE A 332 15.17 9.36 -26.24
N TYR A 333 15.89 9.38 -25.12
CA TYR A 333 15.99 8.27 -24.17
C TYR A 333 15.49 8.72 -22.78
N LEU A 334 14.76 7.87 -22.08
CA LEU A 334 14.11 8.21 -20.80
C LEU A 334 14.70 7.39 -19.66
N MET A 335 14.86 8.00 -18.48
CA MET A 335 15.40 7.39 -17.27
C MET A 335 14.52 7.75 -16.07
N ILE A 336 13.87 6.79 -15.42
CA ILE A 336 12.94 7.08 -14.30
C ILE A 336 13.72 6.98 -12.97
N ASN A 337 13.63 8.00 -12.13
CA ASN A 337 14.17 8.06 -10.78
C ASN A 337 13.13 7.55 -9.76
N GLN A 338 13.07 6.23 -9.58
CA GLN A 338 12.63 5.61 -8.33
C GLN A 338 13.82 4.90 -7.70
N SER A 339 13.78 4.71 -6.38
CA SER A 339 14.84 4.03 -5.62
C SER A 339 15.20 2.69 -6.24
N GLY A 340 16.26 2.69 -7.06
CA GLY A 340 16.95 1.48 -7.56
C GLY A 340 16.81 1.09 -9.03
N TYR A 341 16.00 1.73 -9.90
CA TYR A 341 15.83 1.24 -11.29
C TYR A 341 15.54 2.34 -12.32
N TYR A 342 16.02 2.16 -13.56
CA TYR A 342 15.96 3.14 -14.65
C TYR A 342 15.50 2.54 -15.99
N HIS A 343 14.61 3.23 -16.68
CA HIS A 343 14.14 2.88 -18.04
C HIS A 343 15.20 3.19 -19.12
N TYR A 344 15.12 2.56 -20.30
CA TYR A 344 15.78 3.02 -21.54
C TYR A 344 14.96 2.63 -22.78
N GLY A 345 14.72 3.58 -23.67
CA GLY A 345 14.01 3.36 -24.93
C GLY A 345 14.23 4.54 -25.87
N GLY A 346 14.44 4.28 -27.16
CA GLY A 346 14.61 5.34 -28.17
C GLY A 346 13.28 5.75 -28.77
N TYR A 347 12.85 7.00 -28.55
CA TYR A 347 11.55 7.51 -28.99
C TYR A 347 11.69 8.43 -30.20
N ALA A 348 10.98 8.12 -31.30
CA ALA A 348 10.97 8.92 -32.51
C ALA A 348 10.37 10.32 -32.25
N VAL A 349 11.15 11.38 -32.48
CA VAL A 349 10.80 12.78 -32.15
C VAL A 349 9.99 13.47 -33.25
N ASN A 350 9.41 12.71 -34.17
CA ASN A 350 8.61 13.24 -35.28
C ASN A 350 7.12 12.86 -35.18
N LYS A 351 6.67 12.24 -34.08
CA LYS A 351 5.27 11.84 -33.86
C LYS A 351 4.80 12.14 -32.44
N LYS A 352 3.59 12.69 -32.29
CA LYS A 352 2.93 12.83 -30.98
C LYS A 352 2.71 11.45 -30.37
N MET A 353 3.12 11.27 -29.12
CA MET A 353 3.08 9.98 -28.43
C MET A 353 2.65 10.14 -26.98
N ASN A 354 1.81 9.21 -26.50
CA ASN A 354 1.43 9.09 -25.10
C ASN A 354 2.18 7.91 -24.49
N LEU A 355 2.81 8.11 -23.33
CA LEU A 355 3.43 7.04 -22.54
C LEU A 355 2.76 6.98 -21.17
N ASP A 356 2.12 5.85 -20.88
CA ASP A 356 1.47 5.59 -19.60
C ASP A 356 2.44 4.84 -18.68
N LEU A 357 2.67 5.39 -17.48
CA LEU A 357 3.54 4.80 -16.46
C LEU A 357 2.69 4.45 -15.22
N ASP A 358 2.55 3.15 -14.93
CA ASP A 358 1.80 2.63 -13.79
C ASP A 358 2.74 1.94 -12.79
N PHE A 359 2.84 2.52 -11.59
CA PHE A 359 3.66 1.99 -10.49
C PHE A 359 2.81 1.32 -9.40
N SER A 360 1.50 1.15 -9.62
CA SER A 360 0.54 0.74 -8.59
C SER A 360 0.55 -0.76 -8.24
N GLU A 361 1.37 -1.57 -8.91
CA GLU A 361 1.49 -3.03 -8.70
C GLU A 361 2.90 -3.50 -8.33
N GLY A 362 3.77 -2.60 -7.88
CA GLY A 362 5.15 -2.94 -7.51
C GLY A 362 6.02 -3.21 -8.73
N ASN A 363 7.05 -2.37 -8.92
CA ASN A 363 8.22 -2.57 -9.79
C ASN A 363 7.97 -3.09 -11.23
N CYS A 364 6.78 -2.88 -11.81
CA CYS A 364 6.49 -3.30 -13.17
C CYS A 364 6.71 -2.13 -14.14
N ILE A 365 7.65 -2.30 -15.08
CA ILE A 365 7.85 -1.34 -16.17
C ILE A 365 7.09 -1.86 -17.40
N TYR A 366 6.13 -1.07 -17.87
CA TYR A 366 5.42 -1.31 -19.13
C TYR A 366 6.01 -0.44 -20.24
N ILE A 367 6.56 -1.07 -21.28
CA ILE A 367 7.18 -0.37 -22.41
C ILE A 367 6.49 -0.81 -23.69
N ARG A 368 5.90 0.15 -24.42
CA ARG A 368 5.37 -0.08 -25.76
C ARG A 368 6.34 0.48 -26.80
N THR A 369 6.76 -0.37 -27.72
CA THR A 369 7.70 -0.12 -28.82
C THR A 369 7.21 -0.84 -30.08
N GLY A 370 8.04 -0.90 -31.13
CA GLY A 370 7.77 -1.76 -32.28
C GLY A 370 7.96 -3.24 -31.92
N PRO A 371 7.20 -4.17 -32.54
CA PRO A 371 7.40 -5.61 -32.34
C PRO A 371 8.85 -6.04 -32.55
N GLY A 372 9.37 -6.90 -31.67
CA GLY A 372 10.71 -7.49 -31.79
C GLY A 372 11.90 -6.53 -31.58
N LYS A 373 11.66 -5.28 -31.17
CA LYS A 373 12.74 -4.33 -30.87
C LYS A 373 13.46 -4.69 -29.57
N ASN A 374 14.78 -4.53 -29.59
CA ASN A 374 15.58 -4.61 -28.37
C ASN A 374 15.36 -3.35 -27.53
N VAL A 375 15.12 -3.57 -26.25
CA VAL A 375 14.92 -2.52 -25.25
C VAL A 375 15.88 -2.82 -24.12
N PHE A 376 16.57 -1.79 -23.65
CA PHE A 376 17.51 -1.92 -22.56
C PHE A 376 16.88 -1.29 -21.32
N VAL A 377 17.20 -1.81 -20.16
CA VAL A 377 16.77 -1.30 -18.86
C VAL A 377 18.03 -1.20 -18.02
N PHE A 378 18.31 -0.03 -17.47
CA PHE A 378 19.52 0.18 -16.67
C PHE A 378 19.16 0.28 -15.19
N LYS A 379 20.08 -0.10 -14.32
CA LYS A 379 19.98 0.01 -12.88
C LYS A 379 21.22 0.76 -12.40
N HIS A 380 21.03 1.69 -11.49
CA HIS A 380 22.13 2.39 -10.83
C HIS A 380 21.92 2.37 -9.32
N GLU A 381 22.87 1.77 -8.63
CA GLU A 381 22.80 1.48 -7.21
C GLU A 381 24.20 1.69 -6.62
N ASN A 382 24.30 2.51 -5.57
CA ASN A 382 25.55 2.80 -4.88
C ASN A 382 26.72 3.24 -5.80
N GLY A 383 26.44 4.03 -6.84
CA GLY A 383 27.45 4.52 -7.78
C GLY A 383 27.78 3.57 -8.95
N ASN A 384 27.24 2.35 -8.93
CA ASN A 384 27.48 1.34 -9.96
C ASN A 384 26.29 1.24 -10.91
N TYR A 385 26.56 1.02 -12.21
CA TYR A 385 25.55 0.82 -13.24
C TYR A 385 25.52 -0.66 -13.67
N SER A 386 24.32 -1.21 -13.88
CA SER A 386 24.06 -2.50 -14.53
C SER A 386 22.94 -2.37 -15.55
N GLY A 387 22.86 -3.28 -16.51
CA GLY A 387 21.85 -3.24 -17.58
C GLY A 387 21.23 -4.60 -17.86
N MET A 388 20.02 -4.59 -18.41
CA MET A 388 19.31 -5.77 -18.92
C MET A 388 18.76 -5.44 -20.30
N GLN A 389 18.95 -6.33 -21.27
CA GLN A 389 18.38 -6.21 -22.61
C GLN A 389 17.20 -7.17 -22.77
N PHE A 390 16.08 -6.68 -23.26
CA PHE A 390 14.86 -7.42 -23.55
C PHE A 390 14.51 -7.32 -25.02
N LYS A 391 13.83 -8.34 -25.55
CA LYS A 391 13.19 -8.29 -26.87
C LYS A 391 11.69 -8.14 -26.71
N ALA A 392 11.13 -7.05 -27.26
CA ALA A 392 9.70 -6.78 -27.22
C ALA A 392 8.88 -7.89 -27.87
N ASP A 393 7.70 -8.17 -27.32
CA ASP A 393 6.80 -9.20 -27.83
C ASP A 393 6.22 -8.86 -29.22
N ARG A 394 5.35 -9.72 -29.74
CA ARG A 394 4.71 -9.54 -31.06
C ARG A 394 3.80 -8.31 -31.13
N ASN A 395 3.35 -7.79 -29.98
CA ASN A 395 2.55 -6.58 -29.86
C ASN A 395 3.43 -5.33 -29.61
N GLY A 396 4.75 -5.50 -29.58
CA GLY A 396 5.70 -4.45 -29.23
C GLY A 396 5.66 -4.09 -27.75
N VAL A 397 5.17 -4.98 -26.90
CA VAL A 397 5.03 -4.75 -25.46
C VAL A 397 6.15 -5.46 -24.71
N ILE A 398 6.67 -4.77 -23.70
CA ILE A 398 7.53 -5.32 -22.67
C ILE A 398 6.84 -5.05 -21.35
N ARG A 399 6.69 -6.10 -20.54
CA ARG A 399 6.33 -5.96 -19.14
C ARG A 399 7.43 -6.62 -18.33
N ALA A 400 8.18 -5.81 -17.60
CA ALA A 400 9.30 -6.26 -16.79
C ALA A 400 8.95 -6.00 -15.32
N ILE A 401 8.74 -7.08 -14.55
CA ILE A 401 8.64 -7.02 -13.10
C ILE A 401 10.06 -7.22 -12.58
N LEU A 402 10.66 -6.19 -11.99
CA LEU A 402 12.08 -6.25 -11.65
C LEU A 402 12.30 -6.76 -10.21
N ASP A 403 13.17 -7.77 -10.14
CA ASP A 403 13.78 -8.50 -9.02
C ASP A 403 13.07 -9.76 -8.45
N SER A 404 11.82 -10.08 -8.82
CA SER A 404 11.21 -11.38 -8.43
C SER A 404 10.06 -11.90 -9.32
N GLY A 405 9.78 -11.27 -10.47
CA GLY A 405 8.61 -11.59 -11.27
C GLY A 405 8.88 -12.27 -12.62
N ASN A 406 7.84 -12.89 -13.15
CA ASN A 406 7.83 -13.41 -14.52
C ASN A 406 7.86 -12.26 -15.53
N TYR A 407 8.84 -12.27 -16.45
CA TYR A 407 8.89 -11.34 -17.57
C TYR A 407 7.88 -11.75 -18.66
N LEU A 408 7.13 -10.79 -19.21
CA LEU A 408 6.28 -11.06 -20.38
C LEU A 408 6.99 -10.79 -21.72
N ALA A 409 8.21 -10.24 -21.66
CA ALA A 409 9.13 -10.14 -22.80
C ALA A 409 10.37 -11.01 -22.55
N SER A 410 10.98 -11.50 -23.62
CA SER A 410 12.16 -12.36 -23.51
C SER A 410 13.38 -11.54 -23.10
N LEU A 411 13.92 -11.80 -21.91
CA LEU A 411 15.23 -11.32 -21.48
C LEU A 411 16.30 -11.94 -22.38
N THR A 412 17.09 -11.09 -23.04
CA THR A 412 18.13 -11.55 -23.99
C THR A 412 19.52 -11.53 -23.38
N GLN A 413 19.85 -10.54 -22.53
CA GLN A 413 21.21 -10.40 -21.99
C GLN A 413 21.24 -9.57 -20.70
N TYR A 414 22.18 -9.89 -19.80
CA TYR A 414 22.60 -9.05 -18.67
C TYR A 414 23.90 -8.31 -19.02
N ILE A 415 24.00 -7.04 -18.64
CA ILE A 415 25.14 -6.14 -18.89
C ILE A 415 25.71 -5.73 -17.53
N THR A 416 27.01 -5.94 -17.28
CA THR A 416 27.63 -5.74 -15.96
C THR A 416 28.84 -4.81 -15.97
N GLY A 417 29.25 -4.32 -14.80
CA GLY A 417 30.09 -3.12 -14.59
C GLY A 417 31.50 -3.05 -15.19
N LYS A 418 31.95 -4.00 -16.02
CA LYS A 418 33.09 -3.77 -16.93
C LYS A 418 32.66 -3.12 -18.25
N GLU A 419 31.42 -3.35 -18.66
CA GLU A 419 30.86 -2.89 -19.93
C GLU A 419 30.27 -1.48 -19.81
N LEU A 420 29.95 -1.00 -18.61
CA LEU A 420 29.34 0.32 -18.38
C LEU A 420 30.36 1.32 -17.80
N LYS A 421 30.64 2.42 -18.51
CA LYS A 421 31.53 3.51 -18.03
C LYS A 421 30.73 4.65 -17.39
N TYR A 422 31.29 5.21 -16.31
CA TYR A 422 30.66 6.14 -15.38
C TYR A 422 30.23 7.48 -16.00
N PHE A 423 29.06 7.99 -15.59
CA PHE A 423 28.59 9.34 -15.89
C PHE A 423 29.33 10.39 -15.06
N ASN A 424 30.15 11.22 -15.70
CA ASN A 424 30.83 12.34 -15.04
C ASN A 424 30.22 13.67 -15.52
N ARG A 425 29.53 14.35 -14.59
CA ARG A 425 28.87 15.63 -14.83
C ARG A 425 29.84 16.76 -15.18
N ASP A 426 31.00 16.80 -14.53
CA ASP A 426 31.99 17.86 -14.69
C ASP A 426 32.76 17.71 -16.01
N GLU A 427 33.02 16.45 -16.40
CA GLU A 427 33.67 16.12 -17.67
C GLU A 427 32.70 16.02 -18.85
N LYS A 428 31.40 16.23 -18.62
CA LYS A 428 30.32 15.98 -19.58
C LYS A 428 30.44 14.59 -20.23
N LYS A 429 30.85 13.57 -19.49
CA LYS A 429 30.92 12.19 -20.00
C LYS A 429 29.60 11.48 -19.74
N GLY A 430 29.01 10.94 -20.80
CA GLY A 430 27.79 10.16 -20.74
C GLY A 430 27.99 8.76 -20.18
N ILE A 431 26.90 8.03 -20.02
CA ILE A 431 26.98 6.57 -19.81
C ILE A 431 27.38 5.95 -21.15
N THR A 432 28.46 5.18 -21.15
CA THR A 432 28.95 4.44 -22.32
C THR A 432 28.87 2.95 -22.06
N PHE A 433 28.49 2.15 -23.06
CA PHE A 433 28.62 0.70 -22.96
C PHE A 433 29.10 0.00 -24.22
N ASP A 434 29.87 -1.07 -24.02
CA ASP A 434 30.29 -2.02 -25.07
C ASP A 434 29.24 -3.15 -25.17
N LEU A 435 28.92 -3.58 -26.40
CA LEU A 435 27.94 -4.64 -26.69
C LEU A 435 28.63 -5.97 -26.96
#